data_AF-A0ABD3FUG9-F1
#
_entry.id   AF-A0ABD3FUG9-F1
#
_cell.length_a   1.000
_cell.length_b   1.000
_cell.length_c   1.000
_cell.angle_alpha   90.00
_cell.angle_beta   90.00
_cell.angle_gamma   90.00
#
_symmetry.space_group_name_H-M   'P 1'
#
loop_
_entity.id
_entity.type
_entity.pdbx_description
1 polymer ?
#
loop_
_entity_poly.entity_id
_entity_poly.type
_entity_poly.pdbx_seq_one_letter_code
_entity_poly.pdbx_strand_id
1 'polypeptide(L)'
;MDVIDTTWMDNNVHSIRHSYFYLNPTILVDVDGNAVTFAASAFVGIEDVDAFLWEVKKEYSDSYLAGIAPSDLSVFENRAATEALAEDASIGSFGGSENDALIVQVPTQRRVDTDEQPPHKKARSSTVIEDENMQSIGHNLNIDAWHVGGIDLNIRQVESDFPEWFYVRKESLKIFKVFKALMEAKLHVVFVGTPGAGKGMLVVLFAFYMALVQKKRVVLFRKLKGKGCTMLYLDAENEQYWRKDKAAIRDIYLLENRDFELCLDGLDYNDVDNHFGTLAGFRLLATVQYPMKDNDTPVLRRCLVPFWSLSDLNAIGAYHEWSEHAIKDRYFYSGGNLRDFLSERDTVERSIDQAVQSIEPADLELLNKLFWGIAERQVDRLRMTGIRANDHLSYYEELWSKGRMLGDDGLMSIAFENYVHTLARDGKMIELQVRAYDRVKAREHTYVALEFEAKSCRNDGKNAAECDEAMKRLASSSDDYWYPSRRCLQTIDSVAKLNMGGQSNVVGLIQITKSDYHKIDSKALDKYAGFFPNGSRYIVLVPNKETCDKFRLDPASPDTKVPLDVAYITTWCL
;
A
#
# COMPACT_ATOMS: atom_id res chain seq x y z
N MET A 1 4.30 -23.61 -10.32
CA MET A 1 4.50 -22.61 -9.26
C MET A 1 4.95 -21.35 -9.98
N ASP A 2 4.00 -20.62 -10.54
CA ASP A 2 4.25 -19.74 -11.67
C ASP A 2 4.21 -18.29 -11.18
N VAL A 3 5.37 -17.85 -10.70
CA VAL A 3 5.58 -16.46 -10.29
C VAL A 3 5.53 -15.60 -11.55
N ILE A 4 4.47 -14.81 -11.71
CA ILE A 4 4.39 -13.82 -12.79
C ILE A 4 5.43 -12.75 -12.49
N ASP A 5 6.52 -12.78 -13.27
CA ASP A 5 7.56 -11.75 -13.22
C ASP A 5 6.99 -10.38 -13.60
N THR A 6 7.28 -9.37 -12.77
CA THR A 6 6.82 -7.98 -12.90
C THR A 6 7.96 -7.00 -13.17
N THR A 7 9.09 -7.46 -13.71
CA THR A 7 10.29 -6.67 -14.13
C THR A 7 10.06 -5.63 -15.25
N TRP A 8 8.85 -5.10 -15.39
CA TRP A 8 8.46 -4.06 -16.36
C TRP A 8 7.79 -2.85 -15.69
N MET A 9 8.31 -2.44 -14.53
CA MET A 9 7.96 -1.20 -13.83
C MET A 9 9.22 -0.36 -13.63
N ASP A 10 9.34 0.74 -14.38
CA ASP A 10 10.59 1.46 -14.56
C ASP A 10 11.06 2.28 -13.34
N ASN A 11 12.02 1.70 -12.61
CA ASN A 11 13.31 2.33 -12.34
C ASN A 11 13.43 3.54 -11.38
N ASN A 12 12.50 3.76 -10.44
CA ASN A 12 12.72 4.68 -9.29
C ASN A 12 12.68 4.02 -7.90
N VAL A 13 12.35 2.73 -7.77
CA VAL A 13 12.17 2.03 -6.47
C VAL A 13 13.09 0.81 -6.36
N HIS A 14 14.39 1.02 -6.52
CA HIS A 14 15.41 -0.04 -6.41
C HIS A 14 16.42 0.24 -5.29
N SER A 15 16.04 -0.16 -4.06
CA SER A 15 16.97 -0.41 -2.97
C SER A 15 16.41 -1.46 -2.00
N ILE A 16 17.28 -2.39 -1.57
CA ILE A 16 17.16 -3.30 -0.40
C ILE A 16 16.10 -4.44 -0.49
N ARG A 17 16.47 -5.64 0.01
CA ARG A 17 15.66 -6.87 0.12
C ARG A 17 16.03 -7.64 1.42
N HIS A 18 15.14 -8.54 1.88
CA HIS A 18 15.33 -9.72 2.79
C HIS A 18 14.81 -9.73 4.27
N SER A 19 13.80 -10.60 4.54
CA SER A 19 13.75 -11.68 5.59
C SER A 19 13.14 -11.57 7.04
N TYR A 20 11.96 -12.23 7.25
CA TYR A 20 11.49 -13.17 8.36
C TYR A 20 10.81 -12.77 9.75
N PHE A 21 9.53 -13.25 9.98
CA PHE A 21 8.84 -13.83 11.23
C PHE A 21 8.44 -13.01 12.52
N TYR A 22 7.49 -13.33 13.47
CA TYR A 22 6.19 -14.12 13.64
C TYR A 22 5.46 -13.87 15.05
N LEU A 23 4.42 -14.66 15.45
CA LEU A 23 3.70 -14.89 16.78
C LEU A 23 2.43 -14.06 17.29
N ASN A 24 1.50 -14.68 18.09
CA ASN A 24 0.04 -14.32 18.32
C ASN A 24 -0.72 -14.87 19.62
N PRO A 25 -2.06 -14.57 19.86
CA PRO A 25 -2.97 -14.96 21.02
C PRO A 25 -4.25 -15.94 20.86
N THR A 26 -4.82 -16.51 21.98
CA THR A 26 -5.74 -17.72 22.21
C THR A 26 -7.31 -17.66 21.96
N ILE A 27 -8.06 -18.80 21.86
CA ILE A 27 -9.54 -18.92 21.51
C ILE A 27 -10.35 -20.13 22.16
N LEU A 28 -11.68 -20.02 22.43
CA LEU A 28 -12.68 -21.10 22.80
C LEU A 28 -13.59 -21.59 21.63
N VAL A 29 -14.23 -22.79 21.67
CA VAL A 29 -15.12 -23.33 20.57
C VAL A 29 -16.34 -24.21 20.96
N ASP A 30 -17.23 -24.53 20.00
CA ASP A 30 -18.47 -25.35 20.10
C ASP A 30 -18.33 -26.84 19.65
N VAL A 31 -19.48 -27.54 19.55
CA VAL A 31 -19.59 -28.95 19.11
C VAL A 31 -18.96 -29.26 17.76
N ASP A 32 -19.04 -28.34 16.81
CA ASP A 32 -18.49 -28.50 15.46
C ASP A 32 -17.09 -27.83 15.32
N GLY A 33 -16.51 -27.35 16.43
CA GLY A 33 -15.19 -26.74 16.50
C GLY A 33 -15.14 -25.24 16.15
N ASN A 34 -16.29 -24.55 16.10
CA ASN A 34 -16.40 -23.12 15.75
C ASN A 34 -16.30 -22.23 16.98
N ALA A 35 -15.67 -21.05 16.84
CA ALA A 35 -15.40 -20.19 18.00
C ALA A 35 -16.65 -19.47 18.53
N VAL A 36 -16.93 -19.59 19.84
CA VAL A 36 -18.17 -19.06 20.46
C VAL A 36 -17.96 -17.73 21.16
N THR A 37 -16.84 -17.57 21.88
CA THR A 37 -16.45 -16.34 22.58
C THR A 37 -14.93 -16.19 22.64
N PHE A 38 -14.47 -14.96 22.86
CA PHE A 38 -13.08 -14.59 23.06
C PHE A 38 -12.96 -13.92 24.44
N ALA A 39 -12.05 -14.40 25.30
CA ALA A 39 -11.83 -13.84 26.63
C ALA A 39 -10.33 -13.80 26.93
N ALA A 40 -9.89 -12.74 27.62
CA ALA A 40 -8.48 -12.51 27.93
C ALA A 40 -8.25 -12.58 29.45
N SER A 41 -8.17 -13.79 29.99
CA SER A 41 -7.80 -14.06 31.38
C SER A 41 -6.93 -15.32 31.46
N ALA A 42 -5.99 -15.33 32.41
CA ALA A 42 -5.11 -16.47 32.66
C ALA A 42 -5.53 -17.14 33.98
N PHE A 43 -6.00 -18.38 33.90
CA PHE A 43 -6.29 -19.21 35.07
C PHE A 43 -5.00 -19.89 35.54
N VAL A 44 -4.64 -19.74 36.82
CA VAL A 44 -3.39 -20.27 37.38
C VAL A 44 -3.71 -21.10 38.63
N GLY A 45 -3.30 -22.36 38.63
CA GLY A 45 -3.47 -23.29 39.77
C GLY A 45 -4.68 -24.23 39.68
N ILE A 46 -4.93 -24.80 38.50
CA ILE A 46 -5.92 -25.87 38.28
C ILE A 46 -5.14 -27.14 37.90
N GLU A 47 -5.43 -28.27 38.57
CA GLU A 47 -4.61 -29.50 38.46
C GLU A 47 -5.24 -30.59 37.57
N ASP A 48 -6.57 -30.61 37.45
CA ASP A 48 -7.38 -31.62 36.75
C ASP A 48 -8.55 -31.02 35.94
N VAL A 49 -9.15 -31.86 35.09
CA VAL A 49 -10.24 -31.49 34.16
C VAL A 49 -11.54 -31.10 34.88
N ASP A 50 -11.90 -31.79 35.96
CA ASP A 50 -13.08 -31.46 36.78
C ASP A 50 -13.00 -30.04 37.37
N ALA A 51 -11.86 -29.67 37.98
CA ALA A 51 -11.66 -28.34 38.54
C ALA A 51 -11.69 -27.23 37.46
N PHE A 52 -11.20 -27.54 36.24
CA PHE A 52 -11.27 -26.63 35.09
C PHE A 52 -12.71 -26.42 34.61
N LEU A 53 -13.48 -27.50 34.44
CA LEU A 53 -14.90 -27.43 34.07
C LEU A 53 -15.71 -26.63 35.10
N TRP A 54 -15.39 -26.74 36.39
CA TRP A 54 -16.06 -25.97 37.44
C TRP A 54 -15.77 -24.46 37.37
N GLU A 55 -14.51 -24.06 37.17
CA GLU A 55 -14.15 -22.63 37.04
C GLU A 55 -14.66 -22.02 35.72
N VAL A 56 -14.62 -22.77 34.60
CA VAL A 56 -15.28 -22.36 33.34
C VAL A 56 -16.78 -22.18 33.55
N LYS A 57 -17.44 -23.13 34.23
CA LYS A 57 -18.88 -23.03 34.54
C LYS A 57 -19.23 -21.80 35.38
N LYS A 58 -18.36 -21.43 36.32
CA LYS A 58 -18.50 -20.30 37.24
C LYS A 58 -18.33 -18.96 36.52
N GLU A 59 -17.28 -18.81 35.72
CA GLU A 59 -17.01 -17.58 34.94
C GLU A 59 -18.13 -17.29 33.93
N TYR A 60 -18.65 -18.33 33.27
CA TYR A 60 -19.70 -18.22 32.24
C TYR A 60 -21.11 -18.53 32.77
N SER A 61 -21.32 -18.46 34.08
CA SER A 61 -22.53 -18.96 34.77
C SER A 61 -23.84 -18.25 34.41
N ASP A 62 -23.78 -17.00 33.96
CA ASP A 62 -24.91 -16.16 33.53
C ASP A 62 -25.14 -16.15 32.00
N SER A 63 -24.33 -16.90 31.25
CA SER A 63 -24.25 -16.87 29.78
C SER A 63 -24.86 -18.14 29.13
N TYR A 64 -24.35 -18.54 27.96
CA TYR A 64 -24.81 -19.71 27.20
C TYR A 64 -24.74 -21.05 27.96
N LEU A 65 -23.93 -21.15 29.04
CA LEU A 65 -23.89 -22.32 29.91
C LEU A 65 -25.04 -22.38 30.93
N ALA A 66 -25.94 -21.39 30.99
CA ALA A 66 -27.05 -21.37 31.94
C ALA A 66 -27.97 -22.60 31.75
N GLY A 67 -28.07 -23.44 32.79
CA GLY A 67 -28.88 -24.67 32.81
C GLY A 67 -28.18 -25.96 32.36
N ILE A 68 -26.91 -25.93 31.93
CA ILE A 68 -26.10 -27.12 31.57
C ILE A 68 -25.22 -27.52 32.77
N ALA A 69 -25.06 -28.80 33.09
CA ALA A 69 -24.17 -29.24 34.18
C ALA A 69 -22.69 -29.30 33.71
N PRO A 70 -21.69 -29.14 34.61
CA PRO A 70 -20.28 -29.32 34.24
C PRO A 70 -20.00 -30.69 33.61
N SER A 71 -20.59 -31.75 34.15
CA SER A 71 -20.51 -33.14 33.65
C SER A 71 -21.22 -33.37 32.30
N ASP A 72 -21.95 -32.38 31.79
CA ASP A 72 -22.52 -32.43 30.44
C ASP A 72 -21.54 -31.84 29.39
N LEU A 73 -20.41 -31.28 29.82
CA LEU A 73 -19.40 -30.67 28.96
C LEU A 73 -18.26 -31.67 28.69
N SER A 74 -17.56 -31.53 27.57
CA SER A 74 -16.42 -32.40 27.23
C SER A 74 -15.18 -31.58 26.92
N VAL A 75 -14.04 -31.95 27.53
CA VAL A 75 -12.78 -31.22 27.38
C VAL A 75 -11.84 -31.94 26.41
N PHE A 76 -11.26 -31.20 25.47
CA PHE A 76 -10.30 -31.71 24.50
C PHE A 76 -8.99 -30.91 24.58
N GLU A 77 -7.85 -31.56 24.37
CA GLU A 77 -6.52 -30.94 24.42
C GLU A 77 -6.39 -29.76 23.43
N ASN A 78 -6.91 -29.92 22.20
CA ASN A 78 -6.82 -28.94 21.11
C ASN A 78 -7.79 -29.30 19.96
N ARG A 79 -7.88 -28.44 18.92
CA ARG A 79 -8.81 -28.60 17.78
C ARG A 79 -8.59 -29.84 16.89
N ALA A 80 -7.48 -30.56 17.06
CA ALA A 80 -7.17 -31.78 16.30
C ALA A 80 -7.36 -33.07 17.11
N ALA A 81 -7.68 -32.97 18.42
CA ALA A 81 -7.96 -34.13 19.25
C ALA A 81 -9.30 -34.78 18.86
N THR A 82 -9.30 -36.11 18.69
CA THR A 82 -10.49 -36.89 18.28
C THR A 82 -11.22 -37.56 19.45
N GLU A 83 -10.63 -37.53 20.64
CA GLU A 83 -11.16 -38.11 21.88
C GLU A 83 -11.04 -37.05 22.99
N ALA A 84 -12.01 -37.05 23.91
CA ALA A 84 -12.03 -36.13 25.05
C ALA A 84 -11.12 -36.64 26.18
N LEU A 85 -10.59 -35.71 26.98
CA LEU A 85 -9.92 -36.02 28.24
C LEU A 85 -10.92 -36.61 29.25
N ALA A 86 -10.44 -37.52 30.09
CA ALA A 86 -11.20 -38.02 31.23
C ALA A 86 -11.34 -36.94 32.33
N GLU A 87 -12.40 -37.01 33.13
CA GLU A 87 -12.68 -36.08 34.25
C GLU A 87 -11.52 -36.04 35.27
N ASP A 88 -10.84 -37.17 35.49
CA ASP A 88 -9.67 -37.31 36.38
C ASP A 88 -8.31 -37.12 35.70
N ALA A 89 -8.28 -36.70 34.42
CA ALA A 89 -7.04 -36.41 33.72
C ALA A 89 -6.39 -35.11 34.24
N SER A 90 -5.08 -35.14 34.49
CA SER A 90 -4.34 -33.93 34.84
C SER A 90 -4.09 -33.05 33.62
N ILE A 91 -4.30 -31.75 33.77
CA ILE A 91 -4.16 -30.75 32.70
C ILE A 91 -2.69 -30.49 32.33
N GLY A 92 -1.73 -30.76 33.23
CA GLY A 92 -0.30 -30.68 32.92
C GLY A 92 0.14 -29.30 32.41
N SER A 93 0.42 -29.18 31.10
CA SER A 93 0.74 -27.91 30.43
C SER A 93 -0.34 -27.42 29.47
N PHE A 94 -1.40 -28.21 29.23
CA PHE A 94 -2.49 -27.87 28.32
C PHE A 94 -3.21 -26.60 28.82
N GLY A 95 -3.66 -25.75 27.89
CA GLY A 95 -4.17 -24.42 28.22
C GLY A 95 -3.09 -23.41 28.64
N GLY A 96 -1.84 -23.85 28.86
CA GLY A 96 -0.71 -22.96 29.15
C GLY A 96 -0.32 -22.06 27.98
N SER A 97 -0.80 -22.36 26.77
CA SER A 97 -0.79 -21.43 25.63
C SER A 97 -1.83 -21.80 24.58
N GLU A 98 -2.50 -20.80 24.00
CA GLU A 98 -2.44 -20.55 22.56
C GLU A 98 -2.78 -21.72 21.62
N ASN A 99 -1.74 -22.43 21.18
CA ASN A 99 -1.79 -23.48 20.16
C ASN A 99 -2.12 -24.86 20.77
N ASP A 100 -2.22 -24.89 22.09
CA ASP A 100 -2.42 -26.02 23.01
C ASP A 100 -3.60 -25.71 23.94
N ALA A 101 -4.56 -24.91 23.46
CA ALA A 101 -5.66 -24.37 24.24
C ALA A 101 -6.79 -25.39 24.41
N LEU A 102 -7.13 -25.69 25.67
CA LEU A 102 -8.23 -26.58 26.03
C LEU A 102 -9.56 -26.10 25.45
N ILE A 103 -10.28 -27.04 24.85
CA ILE A 103 -11.59 -26.84 24.24
C ILE A 103 -12.66 -27.42 25.15
N VAL A 104 -13.66 -26.62 25.50
CA VAL A 104 -14.83 -27.07 26.28
C VAL A 104 -16.05 -27.13 25.36
N GLN A 105 -16.37 -28.35 24.92
CA GLN A 105 -17.48 -28.63 24.01
C GLN A 105 -18.82 -28.58 24.76
N VAL A 106 -19.85 -27.95 24.17
CA VAL A 106 -21.16 -27.71 24.80
C VAL A 106 -22.28 -28.39 24.01
N PRO A 107 -23.08 -29.32 24.60
CA PRO A 107 -24.10 -30.06 23.86
C PRO A 107 -25.22 -29.18 23.28
N THR A 108 -25.59 -29.44 22.02
CA THR A 108 -26.69 -28.72 21.36
C THR A 108 -28.05 -29.13 21.93
N GLN A 109 -28.72 -28.22 22.64
CA GLN A 109 -30.11 -28.44 23.05
C GLN A 109 -31.03 -28.50 21.82
N ARG A 110 -31.47 -29.71 21.46
CA ARG A 110 -32.56 -29.91 20.49
C ARG A 110 -33.83 -29.22 21.00
N ARG A 111 -34.24 -28.13 20.35
CA ARG A 111 -35.62 -27.63 20.48
C ARG A 111 -36.53 -28.61 19.73
N VAL A 112 -37.59 -29.04 20.41
CA VAL A 112 -38.58 -29.98 19.87
C VAL A 112 -39.42 -29.27 18.82
N ASP A 113 -39.58 -29.87 17.65
CA ASP A 113 -40.47 -29.38 16.60
C ASP A 113 -41.92 -29.37 17.09
N THR A 114 -42.59 -28.23 16.89
CA THR A 114 -44.05 -28.12 16.98
C THR A 114 -44.58 -27.55 15.67
N ASP A 115 -45.33 -28.37 14.93
CA ASP A 115 -45.89 -28.06 13.61
C ASP A 115 -46.94 -26.94 13.63
N GLU A 116 -46.50 -25.68 13.67
CA GLU A 116 -47.29 -24.53 13.22
C GLU A 116 -46.45 -23.65 12.28
N GLN A 117 -46.67 -23.77 10.97
CA GLN A 117 -46.05 -22.89 9.97
C GLN A 117 -46.53 -21.44 10.14
N PRO A 118 -45.67 -20.46 10.47
CA PRO A 118 -46.06 -19.06 10.49
C PRO A 118 -46.24 -18.55 9.06
N PRO A 119 -47.31 -17.80 8.74
CA PRO A 119 -47.60 -17.41 7.36
C PRO A 119 -46.51 -16.50 6.78
N HIS A 120 -46.09 -16.79 5.53
CA HIS A 120 -45.06 -16.06 4.80
C HIS A 120 -45.28 -14.53 4.82
N LYS A 121 -44.55 -13.83 5.69
CA LYS A 121 -44.45 -12.36 5.65
C LYS A 121 -43.66 -11.95 4.40
N LYS A 122 -44.38 -11.72 3.29
CA LYS A 122 -43.83 -11.24 2.02
C LYS A 122 -42.82 -10.10 2.25
N ALA A 123 -41.55 -10.36 1.95
CA ALA A 123 -40.53 -9.31 1.92
C ALA A 123 -40.94 -8.27 0.87
N ARG A 124 -41.17 -7.04 1.29
CA ARG A 124 -41.57 -5.94 0.40
C ARG A 124 -40.38 -5.43 -0.42
N SER A 125 -40.68 -4.99 -1.64
CA SER A 125 -39.76 -4.38 -2.62
C SER A 125 -38.50 -5.19 -2.94
N SER A 126 -38.68 -6.23 -3.76
CA SER A 126 -37.69 -6.66 -4.76
C SER A 126 -38.15 -6.20 -6.15
N THR A 127 -37.21 -5.80 -6.99
CA THR A 127 -37.44 -5.38 -8.39
C THR A 127 -37.06 -6.55 -9.31
N VAL A 128 -37.99 -6.99 -10.15
CA VAL A 128 -37.72 -8.01 -11.19
C VAL A 128 -36.89 -7.38 -12.31
N ILE A 129 -35.97 -8.14 -12.89
CA ILE A 129 -35.11 -7.69 -13.99
C ILE A 129 -35.53 -8.40 -15.28
N GLU A 130 -35.51 -7.69 -16.40
CA GLU A 130 -35.91 -8.19 -17.71
C GLU A 130 -34.83 -9.10 -18.32
N ASP A 131 -35.24 -10.24 -18.90
CA ASP A 131 -34.32 -11.24 -19.43
C ASP A 131 -33.52 -10.75 -20.66
N GLU A 132 -34.06 -9.83 -21.45
CA GLU A 132 -33.35 -9.24 -22.59
C GLU A 132 -32.05 -8.53 -22.15
N ASN A 133 -32.10 -7.84 -21.00
CA ASN A 133 -30.93 -7.19 -20.41
C ASN A 133 -29.90 -8.24 -19.96
N MET A 134 -30.35 -9.36 -19.36
CA MET A 134 -29.46 -10.46 -18.96
C MET A 134 -28.84 -11.21 -20.14
N GLN A 135 -29.59 -11.40 -21.24
CA GLN A 135 -29.05 -11.99 -22.47
C GLN A 135 -28.01 -11.07 -23.12
N SER A 136 -28.26 -9.75 -23.15
CA SER A 136 -27.32 -8.73 -23.64
C SER A 136 -26.01 -8.73 -22.83
N ILE A 137 -26.10 -8.69 -21.50
CA ILE A 137 -24.92 -8.77 -20.62
C ILE A 137 -24.17 -10.10 -20.82
N GLY A 138 -24.91 -11.22 -20.93
CA GLY A 138 -24.33 -12.55 -21.13
C GLY A 138 -23.56 -12.69 -22.44
N HIS A 139 -24.02 -12.05 -23.51
CA HIS A 139 -23.33 -11.98 -24.80
C HIS A 139 -21.99 -11.20 -24.70
N ASN A 140 -22.01 -10.05 -24.04
CA ASN A 140 -20.84 -9.17 -23.94
C ASN A 140 -19.76 -9.73 -22.98
N LEU A 141 -20.12 -10.65 -22.08
CA LEU A 141 -19.20 -11.34 -21.16
C LEU A 141 -18.33 -12.45 -21.80
N ASN A 142 -18.17 -12.46 -23.13
CA ASN A 142 -17.22 -13.31 -23.85
C ASN A 142 -15.75 -12.85 -23.65
N ILE A 143 -15.23 -13.05 -22.44
CA ILE A 143 -13.90 -12.60 -21.98
C ILE A 143 -12.75 -13.07 -22.88
N ASP A 144 -12.86 -14.25 -23.48
CA ASP A 144 -11.79 -14.80 -24.33
C ASP A 144 -11.72 -14.12 -25.72
N ALA A 145 -12.71 -13.28 -26.06
CA ALA A 145 -12.68 -12.34 -27.19
C ALA A 145 -12.32 -10.90 -26.78
N TRP A 146 -12.10 -10.61 -25.49
CA TRP A 146 -11.80 -9.24 -25.03
C TRP A 146 -10.37 -8.81 -25.37
N HIS A 147 -10.26 -7.56 -25.81
CA HIS A 147 -9.00 -6.88 -26.13
C HIS A 147 -8.80 -5.68 -25.20
N VAL A 148 -7.59 -5.13 -25.12
CA VAL A 148 -7.30 -3.94 -24.30
C VAL A 148 -8.01 -2.72 -24.91
N GLY A 149 -8.85 -2.05 -24.12
CA GLY A 149 -9.70 -0.94 -24.58
C GLY A 149 -11.02 -0.85 -23.81
N GLY A 150 -11.89 0.09 -24.20
CA GLY A 150 -13.23 0.20 -23.65
C GLY A 150 -14.22 -0.77 -24.31
N ILE A 151 -15.06 -1.42 -23.49
CA ILE A 151 -16.19 -2.25 -23.95
C ILE A 151 -17.46 -1.87 -23.18
N ASP A 152 -18.60 -1.90 -23.86
CA ASP A 152 -19.91 -1.87 -23.23
C ASP A 152 -20.29 -3.29 -22.78
N LEU A 153 -20.81 -3.41 -21.57
CA LEU A 153 -21.23 -4.67 -20.95
C LEU A 153 -22.71 -4.70 -20.61
N ASN A 154 -23.45 -3.62 -20.81
CA ASN A 154 -24.86 -3.42 -20.44
C ASN A 154 -25.22 -3.65 -18.95
N ILE A 155 -24.26 -4.03 -18.09
CA ILE A 155 -24.45 -4.29 -16.64
C ILE A 155 -25.14 -3.11 -15.92
N ARG A 156 -24.93 -1.87 -16.39
CA ARG A 156 -25.57 -0.65 -15.87
C ARG A 156 -27.10 -0.65 -15.97
N GLN A 157 -27.69 -1.47 -16.86
CA GLN A 157 -29.14 -1.70 -16.94
C GLN A 157 -29.68 -2.41 -15.69
N VAL A 158 -28.83 -3.14 -14.96
CA VAL A 158 -29.17 -3.93 -13.78
C VAL A 158 -28.56 -3.35 -12.50
N GLU A 159 -27.24 -3.13 -12.49
CA GLU A 159 -26.52 -2.45 -11.42
C GLU A 159 -26.26 -1.00 -11.82
N SER A 160 -27.21 -0.11 -11.51
CA SER A 160 -27.22 1.28 -12.02
C SER A 160 -26.08 2.20 -11.56
N ASP A 161 -25.23 1.76 -10.62
CA ASP A 161 -23.97 2.41 -10.25
C ASP A 161 -22.72 1.85 -10.96
N PHE A 162 -22.87 0.78 -11.75
CA PHE A 162 -21.81 0.28 -12.63
C PHE A 162 -21.58 1.26 -13.81
N PRO A 163 -20.33 1.46 -14.27
CA PRO A 163 -20.05 2.35 -15.40
C PRO A 163 -20.67 1.84 -16.70
N GLU A 164 -20.95 2.76 -17.62
CA GLU A 164 -21.45 2.47 -18.96
C GLU A 164 -20.42 1.70 -19.80
N TRP A 165 -19.14 2.08 -19.69
CA TRP A 165 -18.01 1.48 -20.38
C TRP A 165 -17.02 0.91 -19.37
N PHE A 166 -16.61 -0.35 -19.55
CA PHE A 166 -15.54 -0.97 -18.79
C PHE A 166 -14.23 -0.92 -19.60
N TYR A 167 -13.16 -0.39 -19.02
CA TYR A 167 -11.84 -0.40 -19.64
C TYR A 167 -11.06 -1.67 -19.28
N VAL A 168 -10.88 -2.55 -20.26
CA VAL A 168 -10.12 -3.80 -20.15
C VAL A 168 -8.62 -3.48 -20.16
N ARG A 169 -7.94 -3.77 -19.04
CA ARG A 169 -6.47 -3.72 -18.93
C ARG A 169 -5.83 -5.07 -19.22
N LYS A 170 -4.52 -5.07 -19.52
CA LYS A 170 -3.71 -6.30 -19.57
C LYS A 170 -3.75 -7.06 -18.25
N GLU A 171 -3.79 -6.32 -17.15
CA GLU A 171 -3.87 -6.81 -15.77
C GLU A 171 -5.23 -7.43 -15.51
N SER A 172 -6.32 -6.80 -15.99
CA SER A 172 -7.68 -7.38 -15.91
C SER A 172 -7.71 -8.75 -16.57
N LEU A 173 -7.20 -8.88 -17.81
CA LEU A 173 -7.16 -10.15 -18.54
C LEU A 173 -6.31 -11.22 -17.82
N LYS A 174 -5.21 -10.84 -17.14
CA LYS A 174 -4.45 -11.75 -16.27
C LYS A 174 -5.27 -12.18 -15.06
N ILE A 175 -5.96 -11.26 -14.39
CA ILE A 175 -6.82 -11.55 -13.23
C ILE A 175 -8.00 -12.46 -13.62
N PHE A 176 -8.60 -12.29 -14.80
CA PHE A 176 -9.61 -13.22 -15.32
C PHE A 176 -9.07 -14.66 -15.46
N LYS A 177 -7.83 -14.85 -15.95
CA LYS A 177 -7.20 -16.17 -16.05
C LYS A 177 -6.90 -16.78 -14.69
N VAL A 178 -6.37 -15.99 -13.75
CA VAL A 178 -6.14 -16.44 -12.36
C VAL A 178 -7.46 -16.81 -11.70
N PHE A 179 -8.52 -16.00 -11.86
CA PHE A 179 -9.84 -16.28 -11.30
C PHE A 179 -10.45 -17.58 -11.88
N LYS A 180 -10.40 -17.80 -13.20
CA LYS A 180 -10.87 -19.07 -13.82
C LYS A 180 -10.21 -20.29 -13.14
N ALA A 181 -8.88 -20.28 -12.99
CA ALA A 181 -8.15 -21.37 -12.33
C ALA A 181 -8.47 -21.52 -10.82
N LEU A 182 -8.66 -20.42 -10.10
CA LEU A 182 -9.08 -20.45 -8.68
C LEU A 182 -10.52 -20.96 -8.51
N MET A 183 -11.40 -20.70 -9.48
CA MET A 183 -12.76 -21.24 -9.53
C MET A 183 -12.78 -22.74 -9.80
N GLU A 184 -11.96 -23.23 -10.74
CA GLU A 184 -11.77 -24.66 -11.01
C GLU A 184 -11.23 -25.39 -9.77
N ALA A 185 -10.27 -24.79 -9.06
CA ALA A 185 -9.73 -25.31 -7.80
C ALA A 185 -10.69 -25.18 -6.59
N LYS A 186 -11.91 -24.67 -6.78
CA LYS A 186 -12.90 -24.39 -5.73
C LYS A 186 -12.41 -23.45 -4.60
N LEU A 187 -11.39 -22.63 -4.84
CA LEU A 187 -10.82 -21.71 -3.83
C LEU A 187 -11.60 -20.39 -3.72
N HIS A 188 -11.78 -19.90 -2.49
CA HIS A 188 -12.40 -18.61 -2.21
C HIS A 188 -11.42 -17.47 -2.53
N VAL A 189 -11.88 -16.35 -3.11
CA VAL A 189 -10.97 -15.29 -3.58
C VAL A 189 -11.27 -13.94 -2.94
N VAL A 190 -10.25 -13.36 -2.30
CA VAL A 190 -10.32 -12.01 -1.74
C VAL A 190 -9.50 -11.04 -2.57
N PHE A 191 -10.16 -10.10 -3.24
CA PHE A 191 -9.51 -8.98 -3.91
C PHE A 191 -9.07 -7.94 -2.89
N VAL A 192 -7.76 -7.67 -2.84
CA VAL A 192 -7.12 -6.74 -1.90
C VAL A 192 -6.41 -5.59 -2.61
N GLY A 193 -6.06 -4.52 -1.88
CA GLY A 193 -5.31 -3.35 -2.37
C GLY A 193 -6.05 -2.03 -2.15
N THR A 194 -5.50 -0.93 -2.68
CA THR A 194 -5.96 0.45 -2.40
C THR A 194 -7.41 0.74 -2.84
N PRO A 195 -8.17 1.60 -2.14
CA PRO A 195 -9.46 2.12 -2.63
C PRO A 195 -9.30 2.86 -3.97
N GLY A 196 -10.10 2.50 -4.98
CA GLY A 196 -10.08 3.13 -6.31
C GLY A 196 -9.38 2.32 -7.41
N ALA A 197 -8.60 1.28 -7.08
CA ALA A 197 -7.93 0.44 -8.08
C ALA A 197 -8.86 -0.42 -8.97
N GLY A 198 -10.12 -0.62 -8.58
CA GLY A 198 -11.16 -1.30 -9.37
C GLY A 198 -11.74 -2.60 -8.79
N LYS A 199 -11.35 -3.01 -7.57
CA LYS A 199 -11.77 -4.28 -6.93
C LYS A 199 -13.28 -4.57 -7.00
N GLY A 200 -14.13 -3.61 -6.63
CA GLY A 200 -15.58 -3.78 -6.63
C GLY A 200 -16.16 -4.02 -8.03
N MET A 201 -15.62 -3.33 -9.05
CA MET A 201 -15.99 -3.60 -10.45
C MET A 201 -15.65 -5.04 -10.84
N LEU A 202 -14.51 -5.57 -10.41
CA LEU A 202 -14.15 -6.98 -10.63
C LEU A 202 -15.13 -7.94 -9.94
N VAL A 203 -15.56 -7.68 -8.69
CA VAL A 203 -16.56 -8.53 -8.02
C VAL A 203 -17.90 -8.51 -8.74
N VAL A 204 -18.38 -7.36 -9.20
CA VAL A 204 -19.60 -7.27 -10.04
C VAL A 204 -19.42 -8.08 -11.32
N LEU A 205 -18.32 -7.86 -12.06
CA LEU A 205 -18.02 -8.58 -13.31
C LEU A 205 -17.97 -10.10 -13.11
N PHE A 206 -17.30 -10.57 -12.06
CA PHE A 206 -17.18 -12.00 -11.78
C PHE A 206 -18.50 -12.61 -11.29
N ALA A 207 -19.34 -11.87 -10.56
CA ALA A 207 -20.68 -12.30 -10.18
C ALA A 207 -21.57 -12.53 -11.42
N PHE A 208 -21.63 -11.57 -12.35
CA PHE A 208 -22.37 -11.73 -13.60
C PHE A 208 -21.78 -12.84 -14.49
N TYR A 209 -20.45 -13.01 -14.54
CA TYR A 209 -19.81 -14.12 -15.27
C TYR A 209 -20.17 -15.49 -14.69
N MET A 210 -20.11 -15.66 -13.35
CA MET A 210 -20.51 -16.90 -12.70
C MET A 210 -21.98 -17.23 -12.95
N ALA A 211 -22.86 -16.23 -12.91
CA ALA A 211 -24.27 -16.42 -13.19
C ALA A 211 -24.55 -16.74 -14.66
N LEU A 212 -24.20 -15.84 -15.58
CA LEU A 212 -24.66 -15.91 -16.96
C LEU A 212 -23.87 -16.90 -17.82
N VAL A 213 -22.56 -17.05 -17.56
CA VAL A 213 -21.65 -17.92 -18.34
C VAL A 213 -21.40 -19.26 -17.65
N GLN A 214 -21.15 -19.30 -16.33
CA GLN A 214 -20.98 -20.57 -15.60
C GLN A 214 -22.29 -21.18 -15.08
N LYS A 215 -23.44 -20.54 -15.30
CA LYS A 215 -24.79 -21.00 -14.89
C LYS A 215 -24.94 -21.29 -13.39
N LYS A 216 -24.14 -20.64 -12.54
CA LYS A 216 -24.27 -20.75 -11.09
C LYS A 216 -25.37 -19.82 -10.57
N ARG A 217 -25.96 -20.17 -9.43
CA ARG A 217 -26.71 -19.20 -8.62
C ARG A 217 -25.72 -18.27 -7.92
N VAL A 218 -25.98 -16.97 -7.93
CA VAL A 218 -25.09 -15.96 -7.36
C VAL A 218 -25.88 -14.95 -6.54
N VAL A 219 -25.38 -14.62 -5.35
CA VAL A 219 -25.88 -13.52 -4.52
C VAL A 219 -24.79 -12.44 -4.46
N LEU A 220 -25.02 -11.31 -5.11
CA LEU A 220 -24.13 -10.16 -5.08
C LEU A 220 -24.63 -9.16 -4.04
N PHE A 221 -23.96 -9.09 -2.89
CA PHE A 221 -24.28 -8.21 -1.76
C PHE A 221 -23.24 -7.09 -1.64
N ARG A 222 -23.68 -5.83 -1.69
CA ARG A 222 -22.78 -4.68 -1.87
C ARG A 222 -23.06 -3.57 -0.85
N LYS A 223 -22.08 -3.19 -0.04
CA LYS A 223 -22.14 -2.07 0.93
C LYS A 223 -21.70 -0.78 0.25
N LEU A 224 -22.66 -0.04 -0.30
CA LEU A 224 -22.42 1.18 -1.08
C LEU A 224 -22.27 2.40 -0.17
N LYS A 225 -21.11 3.10 -0.26
CA LYS A 225 -20.79 4.28 0.58
C LYS A 225 -21.89 5.35 0.47
N GLY A 226 -22.52 5.67 1.60
CA GLY A 226 -23.60 6.66 1.70
C GLY A 226 -24.97 6.22 1.17
N LYS A 227 -25.11 5.00 0.64
CA LYS A 227 -26.39 4.45 0.13
C LYS A 227 -26.92 3.26 0.94
N GLY A 228 -26.07 2.59 1.71
CA GLY A 228 -26.42 1.37 2.46
C GLY A 228 -26.09 0.11 1.68
N CYS A 229 -26.70 -1.03 2.05
CA CYS A 229 -26.45 -2.30 1.36
C CYS A 229 -27.50 -2.58 0.28
N THR A 230 -27.05 -3.06 -0.88
CA THR A 230 -27.89 -3.61 -1.94
C THR A 230 -27.65 -5.12 -2.06
N MET A 231 -28.63 -5.85 -2.58
CA MET A 231 -28.49 -7.27 -2.89
C MET A 231 -29.11 -7.57 -4.26
N LEU A 232 -28.36 -8.28 -5.11
CA LEU A 232 -28.77 -8.77 -6.42
C LEU A 232 -28.70 -10.29 -6.42
N TYR A 233 -29.81 -10.95 -6.76
CA TYR A 233 -29.88 -12.40 -6.93
C TYR A 233 -29.91 -12.73 -8.42
N LEU A 234 -29.04 -13.66 -8.83
CA LEU A 234 -28.91 -14.12 -10.21
C LEU A 234 -28.99 -15.66 -10.26
N ASP A 235 -29.98 -16.18 -10.98
CA ASP A 235 -30.15 -17.62 -11.24
C ASP A 235 -30.53 -17.81 -12.72
N ALA A 236 -29.49 -18.03 -13.53
CA ALA A 236 -29.59 -18.07 -14.99
C ALA A 236 -29.95 -19.45 -15.57
N GLU A 237 -30.24 -20.43 -14.72
CA GLU A 237 -30.85 -21.71 -15.10
C GLU A 237 -32.38 -21.67 -14.96
N ASN A 238 -32.87 -20.90 -13.99
CA ASN A 238 -34.30 -20.84 -13.61
C ASN A 238 -34.96 -19.50 -13.97
N GLU A 239 -34.27 -18.65 -14.73
CA GLU A 239 -34.71 -17.31 -15.18
C GLU A 239 -35.19 -16.44 -13.99
N GLN A 240 -34.51 -16.55 -12.85
CA GLN A 240 -34.83 -15.84 -11.61
C GLN A 240 -33.79 -14.75 -11.34
N TYR A 241 -34.11 -13.53 -11.76
CA TYR A 241 -33.29 -12.33 -11.57
C TYR A 241 -34.06 -11.26 -10.81
N TRP A 242 -33.54 -10.81 -9.66
CA TRP A 242 -34.14 -9.69 -8.93
C TRP A 242 -33.14 -8.90 -8.09
N ARG A 243 -33.41 -7.60 -7.94
CA ARG A 243 -32.63 -6.65 -7.14
C ARG A 243 -33.40 -6.19 -5.90
N LYS A 244 -32.67 -5.89 -4.83
CA LYS A 244 -33.16 -5.23 -3.62
C LYS A 244 -32.24 -4.07 -3.27
N ASP A 245 -32.68 -2.83 -3.56
CA ASP A 245 -31.90 -1.61 -3.36
C ASP A 245 -31.69 -1.21 -1.88
N LYS A 246 -32.36 -1.91 -0.95
CA LYS A 246 -32.22 -1.76 0.50
C LYS A 246 -32.24 -3.12 1.17
N ALA A 247 -31.09 -3.77 1.21
CA ALA A 247 -30.87 -5.05 1.85
C ALA A 247 -30.27 -4.88 3.27
N ALA A 248 -30.48 -5.89 4.11
CA ALA A 248 -29.74 -6.13 5.35
C ALA A 248 -29.09 -7.52 5.27
N ILE A 249 -28.03 -7.78 6.05
CA ILE A 249 -27.29 -9.06 6.01
C ILE A 249 -28.24 -10.26 6.24
N ARG A 250 -29.21 -10.12 7.16
CA ARG A 250 -30.27 -11.11 7.42
C ARG A 250 -31.20 -11.42 6.24
N ASP A 251 -31.17 -10.65 5.14
CA ASP A 251 -31.93 -10.99 3.93
C ASP A 251 -31.27 -12.14 3.16
N ILE A 252 -29.98 -12.43 3.40
CA ILE A 252 -29.28 -13.60 2.87
C ILE A 252 -29.88 -14.90 3.45
N TYR A 253 -30.32 -14.88 4.71
CA TYR A 253 -31.01 -16.03 5.35
C TYR A 253 -32.30 -16.45 4.62
N LEU A 254 -32.93 -15.54 3.84
CA LEU A 254 -34.08 -15.89 3.01
C LEU A 254 -33.73 -16.88 1.87
N LEU A 255 -32.46 -17.21 1.70
CA LEU A 255 -31.91 -18.10 0.69
C LEU A 255 -31.18 -19.33 1.27
N GLU A 256 -31.13 -19.54 2.58
CA GLU A 256 -30.38 -20.63 3.26
C GLU A 256 -30.64 -22.04 2.67
N ASN A 257 -31.86 -22.29 2.19
CA ASN A 257 -32.25 -23.56 1.57
C ASN A 257 -31.91 -23.65 0.06
N ARG A 258 -31.00 -22.82 -0.45
CA ARG A 258 -30.50 -22.84 -1.84
C ARG A 258 -28.97 -22.83 -1.84
N ASP A 259 -28.36 -23.62 -2.73
CA ASP A 259 -26.94 -23.53 -3.05
C ASP A 259 -26.67 -22.29 -3.94
N PHE A 260 -25.77 -21.39 -3.53
CA PHE A 260 -25.40 -20.18 -4.27
C PHE A 260 -23.99 -19.66 -3.93
N GLU A 261 -23.35 -18.99 -4.89
CA GLU A 261 -22.06 -18.32 -4.73
C GLU A 261 -22.27 -16.89 -4.15
N LEU A 262 -21.80 -16.64 -2.91
CA LEU A 262 -21.93 -15.32 -2.28
C LEU A 262 -20.80 -14.37 -2.69
N CYS A 263 -21.12 -13.19 -3.23
CA CYS A 263 -20.17 -12.20 -3.73
C CYS A 263 -20.31 -10.88 -2.95
N LEU A 264 -19.23 -10.44 -2.29
CA LEU A 264 -19.22 -9.31 -1.36
C LEU A 264 -18.40 -8.12 -1.90
N ASP A 265 -19.00 -6.93 -1.94
CA ASP A 265 -18.36 -5.66 -2.35
C ASP A 265 -18.56 -4.58 -1.28
N GLY A 266 -17.53 -3.77 -1.01
CA GLY A 266 -17.59 -2.62 -0.10
C GLY A 266 -17.68 -2.97 1.40
N LEU A 267 -17.67 -4.25 1.75
CA LEU A 267 -17.55 -4.75 3.13
C LEU A 267 -16.07 -4.82 3.52
N ASP A 268 -15.76 -4.45 4.77
CA ASP A 268 -14.43 -4.62 5.36
C ASP A 268 -14.30 -5.96 6.12
N TYR A 269 -13.13 -6.25 6.70
CA TYR A 269 -12.94 -7.49 7.46
C TYR A 269 -13.87 -7.56 8.68
N ASN A 270 -14.07 -6.44 9.38
CA ASN A 270 -14.87 -6.40 10.60
C ASN A 270 -16.36 -6.58 10.30
N ASP A 271 -16.86 -6.07 9.16
CA ASP A 271 -18.21 -6.39 8.70
C ASP A 271 -18.45 -7.91 8.59
N VAL A 272 -17.46 -8.64 8.04
CA VAL A 272 -17.52 -10.10 7.81
C VAL A 272 -17.34 -10.86 9.13
N ASP A 273 -16.37 -10.47 9.96
CA ASP A 273 -16.05 -11.11 11.25
C ASP A 273 -17.22 -10.99 12.24
N ASN A 274 -17.84 -9.80 12.35
CA ASN A 274 -19.04 -9.58 13.18
C ASN A 274 -20.30 -10.33 12.68
N HIS A 275 -20.28 -10.88 11.46
CA HIS A 275 -21.39 -11.65 10.88
C HIS A 275 -20.90 -12.97 10.28
N PHE A 276 -19.89 -13.60 10.90
CA PHE A 276 -19.14 -14.72 10.34
C PHE A 276 -20.06 -15.85 9.82
N GLY A 277 -21.06 -16.25 10.63
CA GLY A 277 -22.02 -17.29 10.27
C GLY A 277 -22.91 -17.00 9.03
N THR A 278 -23.02 -15.73 8.59
CA THR A 278 -23.69 -15.39 7.31
C THR A 278 -22.70 -15.09 6.20
N LEU A 279 -21.62 -14.36 6.51
CA LEU A 279 -20.75 -13.74 5.50
C LEU A 279 -19.47 -14.53 5.21
N ALA A 280 -18.98 -15.40 6.09
CA ALA A 280 -17.74 -16.16 5.87
C ALA A 280 -17.83 -17.16 4.71
N GLY A 281 -19.05 -17.59 4.34
CA GLY A 281 -19.31 -18.39 3.14
C GLY A 281 -19.12 -17.64 1.81
N PHE A 282 -18.51 -16.45 1.81
CA PHE A 282 -18.26 -15.69 0.59
C PHE A 282 -17.41 -16.47 -0.42
N ARG A 283 -17.86 -16.51 -1.67
CA ARG A 283 -17.05 -16.94 -2.80
C ARG A 283 -16.04 -15.88 -3.23
N LEU A 284 -16.50 -14.63 -3.23
CA LEU A 284 -15.73 -13.44 -3.59
C LEU A 284 -15.88 -12.35 -2.52
N LEU A 285 -14.79 -11.64 -2.23
CA LEU A 285 -14.80 -10.44 -1.39
C LEU A 285 -13.86 -9.36 -1.97
N ALA A 286 -14.36 -8.13 -2.12
CA ALA A 286 -13.54 -6.95 -2.41
C ALA A 286 -13.42 -6.06 -1.16
N THR A 287 -12.29 -6.16 -0.47
CA THR A 287 -11.92 -5.37 0.72
C THR A 287 -10.61 -4.61 0.47
N VAL A 288 -10.32 -3.58 1.25
CA VAL A 288 -8.98 -2.95 1.23
C VAL A 288 -7.92 -3.95 1.66
N GLN A 289 -8.21 -4.68 2.74
CA GLN A 289 -7.29 -5.57 3.43
C GLN A 289 -7.99 -6.83 3.93
N TYR A 290 -7.24 -7.93 4.06
CA TYR A 290 -7.72 -9.16 4.67
C TYR A 290 -6.59 -9.83 5.47
N PRO A 291 -6.71 -9.90 6.81
CA PRO A 291 -5.77 -10.62 7.67
C PRO A 291 -5.95 -12.13 7.49
N MET A 292 -5.24 -12.68 6.50
CA MET A 292 -5.11 -14.13 6.34
C MET A 292 -4.53 -14.75 7.61
N LYS A 293 -5.25 -15.70 8.18
CA LYS A 293 -4.78 -16.63 9.20
C LYS A 293 -4.14 -17.81 8.46
N ASP A 294 -3.19 -18.52 9.08
CA ASP A 294 -2.49 -19.63 8.41
C ASP A 294 -3.47 -20.73 7.96
N ASN A 295 -4.52 -20.98 8.75
CA ASN A 295 -5.62 -21.90 8.46
C ASN A 295 -6.53 -21.48 7.29
N ASP A 296 -6.47 -20.23 6.82
CA ASP A 296 -7.18 -19.80 5.61
C ASP A 296 -6.46 -20.27 4.33
N THR A 297 -5.14 -20.53 4.43
CA THR A 297 -4.24 -20.82 3.31
C THR A 297 -4.61 -22.05 2.47
N PRO A 298 -5.24 -23.12 3.00
CA PRO A 298 -5.77 -24.19 2.15
C PRO A 298 -6.88 -23.69 1.22
N VAL A 299 -7.88 -22.97 1.74
CA VAL A 299 -9.17 -22.69 1.07
C VAL A 299 -9.30 -21.32 0.40
N LEU A 300 -8.56 -20.31 0.85
CA LEU A 300 -8.69 -18.91 0.45
C LEU A 300 -7.43 -18.41 -0.26
N ARG A 301 -7.58 -17.59 -1.30
CA ARG A 301 -6.45 -16.87 -1.95
C ARG A 301 -6.71 -15.37 -2.02
N ARG A 302 -5.73 -14.58 -1.57
CA ARG A 302 -5.68 -13.14 -1.82
C ARG A 302 -5.24 -12.87 -3.26
N CYS A 303 -5.99 -12.05 -3.98
CA CYS A 303 -5.62 -11.53 -5.29
C CYS A 303 -5.41 -10.01 -5.19
N LEU A 304 -4.17 -9.54 -5.32
CA LEU A 304 -3.89 -8.10 -5.38
C LEU A 304 -4.42 -7.51 -6.68
N VAL A 305 -5.23 -6.44 -6.59
CA VAL A 305 -5.68 -5.68 -7.77
C VAL A 305 -4.73 -4.50 -7.98
N PRO A 306 -3.91 -4.50 -9.05
CA PRO A 306 -2.86 -3.51 -9.23
C PRO A 306 -3.41 -2.14 -9.63
N PHE A 307 -2.65 -1.10 -9.27
CA PHE A 307 -2.79 0.26 -9.78
C PHE A 307 -2.77 0.30 -11.33
N TRP A 308 -3.27 1.38 -11.90
CA TRP A 308 -3.38 1.58 -13.34
C TRP A 308 -2.07 2.09 -13.92
N SER A 309 -1.63 1.56 -15.06
CA SER A 309 -0.41 2.04 -15.71
C SER A 309 -0.66 3.39 -16.37
N LEU A 310 0.39 4.19 -16.55
CA LEU A 310 0.31 5.41 -17.37
C LEU A 310 -0.18 5.09 -18.79
N SER A 311 0.12 3.91 -19.34
CA SER A 311 -0.36 3.50 -20.66
C SER A 311 -1.87 3.26 -20.71
N ASP A 312 -2.50 2.80 -19.64
CA ASP A 312 -3.97 2.66 -19.56
C ASP A 312 -4.63 4.02 -19.30
N LEU A 313 -4.03 4.82 -18.41
CA LEU A 313 -4.54 6.14 -18.05
C LEU A 313 -4.37 7.18 -19.17
N ASN A 314 -3.42 6.98 -20.10
CA ASN A 314 -3.36 7.72 -21.36
C ASN A 314 -4.63 7.56 -22.20
N ALA A 315 -5.21 6.36 -22.28
CA ALA A 315 -6.43 6.12 -23.05
C ALA A 315 -7.66 6.78 -22.39
N ILE A 316 -7.74 6.75 -21.05
CA ILE A 316 -8.80 7.41 -20.28
C ILE A 316 -8.65 8.94 -20.35
N GLY A 317 -7.42 9.45 -20.29
CA GLY A 317 -7.14 10.88 -20.48
C GLY A 317 -7.50 11.36 -21.88
N ALA A 318 -7.22 10.57 -22.92
CA ALA A 318 -7.62 10.86 -24.30
C ALA A 318 -9.15 10.87 -24.48
N TYR A 319 -9.89 9.98 -23.81
CA TYR A 319 -11.35 10.00 -23.77
C TYR A 319 -11.92 11.28 -23.13
N HIS A 320 -11.19 11.88 -22.17
CA HIS A 320 -11.53 13.18 -21.57
C HIS A 320 -10.89 14.39 -22.28
N GLU A 321 -10.34 14.21 -23.49
CA GLU A 321 -9.65 15.23 -24.30
C GLU A 321 -8.48 15.94 -23.57
N TRP A 322 -7.86 15.27 -22.59
CA TRP A 322 -6.76 15.84 -21.81
C TRP A 322 -5.44 15.82 -22.59
N SER A 323 -4.64 16.88 -22.42
CA SER A 323 -3.29 16.94 -22.99
C SER A 323 -2.35 15.95 -22.31
N GLU A 324 -1.33 15.48 -23.03
CA GLU A 324 -0.31 14.55 -22.50
C GLU A 324 0.34 15.08 -21.21
N HIS A 325 0.52 16.39 -21.09
CA HIS A 325 1.02 17.03 -19.87
C HIS A 325 0.03 16.92 -18.70
N ALA A 326 -1.26 17.24 -18.92
CA ALA A 326 -2.30 17.10 -17.89
C ALA A 326 -2.49 15.63 -17.46
N ILE A 327 -2.33 14.68 -18.37
CA ILE A 327 -2.35 13.25 -18.06
C ILE A 327 -1.16 12.85 -17.18
N LYS A 328 0.05 13.33 -17.49
CA LYS A 328 1.26 13.06 -16.68
C LYS A 328 1.18 13.69 -15.29
N ASP A 329 0.68 14.92 -15.18
CA ASP A 329 0.43 15.61 -13.90
C ASP A 329 -0.57 14.84 -13.02
N ARG A 330 -1.74 14.48 -13.59
CA ARG A 330 -2.74 13.64 -12.92
C ARG A 330 -2.20 12.26 -12.56
N TYR A 331 -1.36 11.65 -13.39
CA TYR A 331 -0.72 10.37 -13.10
C TYR A 331 0.25 10.48 -11.91
N PHE A 332 1.08 11.52 -11.88
CA PHE A 332 2.02 11.79 -10.80
C PHE A 332 1.29 11.91 -9.45
N TYR A 333 0.22 12.70 -9.37
CA TYR A 333 -0.56 12.86 -8.13
C TYR A 333 -1.38 11.62 -7.75
N SER A 334 -1.91 10.88 -8.72
CA SER A 334 -2.75 9.70 -8.44
C SER A 334 -1.98 8.40 -8.18
N GLY A 335 -0.72 8.29 -8.63
CA GLY A 335 0.04 7.04 -8.52
C GLY A 335 -0.59 5.86 -9.27
N GLY A 336 -1.38 6.13 -10.32
CA GLY A 336 -2.18 5.10 -10.97
C GLY A 336 -3.47 4.72 -10.23
N ASN A 337 -3.89 5.49 -9.21
CA ASN A 337 -5.22 5.32 -8.62
C ASN A 337 -6.28 6.00 -9.50
N LEU A 338 -7.07 5.22 -10.23
CA LEU A 338 -8.07 5.74 -11.17
C LEU A 338 -9.05 6.74 -10.52
N ARG A 339 -9.42 6.54 -9.25
CA ARG A 339 -10.31 7.48 -8.53
C ARG A 339 -9.66 8.86 -8.37
N ASP A 340 -8.39 8.87 -8.01
CA ASP A 340 -7.64 10.11 -7.80
C ASP A 340 -7.32 10.76 -9.17
N PHE A 341 -6.95 9.96 -10.18
CA PHE A 341 -6.67 10.41 -11.55
C PHE A 341 -7.87 11.17 -12.18
N LEU A 342 -9.10 10.69 -11.91
CA LEU A 342 -10.35 11.31 -12.36
C LEU A 342 -10.85 12.46 -11.45
N SER A 343 -10.22 12.69 -10.29
CA SER A 343 -10.63 13.75 -9.36
C SER A 343 -10.03 15.12 -9.71
N GLU A 344 -10.53 16.19 -9.09
CA GLU A 344 -9.89 17.51 -9.12
C GLU A 344 -8.63 17.52 -8.24
N ARG A 345 -7.61 18.29 -8.65
CA ARG A 345 -6.29 18.34 -8.00
C ARG A 345 -6.38 18.57 -6.50
N ASP A 346 -7.12 19.59 -6.07
CA ASP A 346 -7.34 19.95 -4.67
C ASP A 346 -7.96 18.80 -3.85
N THR A 347 -8.74 17.93 -4.49
CA THR A 347 -9.34 16.74 -3.85
C THR A 347 -8.34 15.60 -3.76
N VAL A 348 -7.45 15.44 -4.73
CA VAL A 348 -6.33 14.49 -4.66
C VAL A 348 -5.34 14.92 -3.58
N GLU A 349 -4.90 16.18 -3.60
CA GLU A 349 -3.91 16.72 -2.65
C GLU A 349 -4.41 16.63 -1.20
N ARG A 350 -5.62 17.12 -0.89
CA ARG A 350 -6.24 16.92 0.45
C ARG A 350 -6.35 15.45 0.85
N SER A 351 -6.48 14.53 -0.10
CA SER A 351 -6.61 13.10 0.18
C SER A 351 -5.26 12.38 0.30
N ILE A 352 -4.19 12.91 -0.29
CA ILE A 352 -2.81 12.55 0.02
C ILE A 352 -2.46 13.05 1.43
N ASP A 353 -2.77 14.31 1.75
CA ASP A 353 -2.52 14.91 3.07
C ASP A 353 -3.18 14.09 4.19
N GLN A 354 -4.44 13.67 4.00
CA GLN A 354 -5.15 12.77 4.92
C GLN A 354 -4.47 11.40 5.09
N ALA A 355 -3.92 10.83 4.01
CA ALA A 355 -3.19 9.57 4.11
C ALA A 355 -1.84 9.76 4.85
N VAL A 356 -1.12 10.86 4.58
CA VAL A 356 0.12 11.22 5.30
C VAL A 356 -0.15 11.48 6.78
N GLN A 357 -1.22 12.20 7.11
CA GLN A 357 -1.65 12.46 8.49
C GLN A 357 -2.11 11.19 9.22
N SER A 358 -2.50 10.14 8.49
CA SER A 358 -2.91 8.88 9.11
C SER A 358 -1.74 7.97 9.51
N ILE A 359 -0.54 8.11 8.90
CA ILE A 359 0.64 7.29 9.24
C ILE A 359 0.99 7.45 10.72
N GLU A 360 1.05 6.33 11.44
CA GLU A 360 1.64 6.28 12.78
C GLU A 360 3.08 5.73 12.73
N PRO A 361 3.87 5.87 13.81
CA PRO A 361 5.25 5.38 13.84
C PRO A 361 5.41 3.88 13.53
N ALA A 362 4.39 3.05 13.77
CA ALA A 362 4.40 1.63 13.40
C ALA A 362 4.28 1.40 11.87
N ASP A 363 3.60 2.29 11.13
CA ASP A 363 3.45 2.20 9.68
C ASP A 363 4.74 2.55 8.91
N LEU A 364 5.72 3.16 9.58
CA LEU A 364 7.00 3.59 8.98
C LEU A 364 7.83 2.42 8.47
N GLU A 365 7.86 1.32 9.22
CA GLU A 365 8.47 0.09 8.73
C GLU A 365 7.71 -0.46 7.52
N LEU A 366 6.40 -0.22 7.43
CA LEU A 366 5.56 -0.70 6.32
C LEU A 366 5.78 0.10 5.04
N LEU A 367 6.19 1.38 5.12
CA LEU A 367 6.70 2.12 3.95
C LEU A 367 7.95 1.44 3.37
N ASN A 368 8.86 0.99 4.23
CA ASN A 368 10.17 0.43 3.85
C ASN A 368 10.14 -1.09 3.54
N LYS A 369 9.17 -1.86 4.06
CA LYS A 369 9.04 -3.31 3.85
C LYS A 369 8.47 -3.63 2.46
N LEU A 370 9.35 -4.03 1.54
CA LEU A 370 9.06 -4.21 0.11
C LEU A 370 7.85 -5.12 -0.19
N PHE A 371 7.62 -6.15 0.65
CA PHE A 371 6.34 -6.86 0.79
C PHE A 371 6.15 -7.30 2.25
N TRP A 372 4.89 -7.51 2.65
CA TRP A 372 4.38 -7.79 4.01
C TRP A 372 4.18 -6.59 4.94
N GLY A 373 3.04 -6.60 5.62
CA GLY A 373 2.49 -5.48 6.38
C GLY A 373 1.11 -5.10 5.86
N ILE A 374 0.05 -5.44 6.58
CA ILE A 374 -1.28 -4.90 6.33
C ILE A 374 -1.32 -3.51 6.98
N ALA A 375 -1.03 -2.48 6.19
CA ALA A 375 -1.19 -1.10 6.62
C ALA A 375 -2.64 -0.68 6.40
N GLU A 376 -3.39 -0.46 7.49
CA GLU A 376 -4.75 0.08 7.43
C GLU A 376 -4.78 1.49 6.79
N ARG A 377 -3.62 2.15 6.79
CA ARG A 377 -3.43 3.59 6.65
C ARG A 377 -2.90 4.00 5.28
N GLN A 378 -3.37 3.31 4.23
CA GLN A 378 -3.14 3.61 2.81
C GLN A 378 -1.66 3.74 2.37
N VAL A 379 -0.72 3.12 3.07
CA VAL A 379 0.73 3.20 2.79
C VAL A 379 1.08 2.94 1.31
N ASP A 380 0.45 1.95 0.67
CA ASP A 380 0.67 1.65 -0.76
C ASP A 380 0.22 2.76 -1.71
N ARG A 381 -0.69 3.65 -1.30
CA ARG A 381 -1.06 4.84 -2.08
C ARG A 381 0.08 5.84 -2.08
N LEU A 382 0.68 6.09 -0.92
CA LEU A 382 1.78 7.06 -0.74
C LEU A 382 3.10 6.59 -1.38
N ARG A 383 3.28 5.28 -1.51
CA ARG A 383 4.39 4.66 -2.28
C ARG A 383 4.25 4.84 -3.80
N MET A 384 3.02 4.87 -4.29
CA MET A 384 2.71 4.88 -5.73
C MET A 384 2.47 6.29 -6.26
N THR A 385 1.87 7.18 -5.46
CA THR A 385 1.82 8.61 -5.72
C THR A 385 3.24 9.17 -5.76
N GLY A 386 3.53 10.03 -6.73
CA GLY A 386 4.73 10.85 -6.71
C GLY A 386 4.67 11.78 -5.51
N ILE A 387 5.45 11.51 -4.45
CA ILE A 387 5.59 12.45 -3.34
C ILE A 387 6.10 13.76 -3.94
N ARG A 388 5.33 14.84 -3.70
CA ARG A 388 5.44 16.12 -4.41
C ARG A 388 6.88 16.62 -4.36
N ALA A 389 7.60 16.59 -5.48
CA ALA A 389 8.80 17.40 -5.67
C ALA A 389 8.32 18.85 -5.72
N ASN A 390 8.11 19.42 -4.55
CA ASN A 390 7.30 20.60 -4.36
C ASN A 390 8.16 21.81 -4.68
N ASP A 391 7.74 22.63 -5.64
CA ASP A 391 8.46 23.86 -6.01
C ASP A 391 8.41 24.92 -4.87
N HIS A 392 7.65 24.62 -3.81
CA HIS A 392 7.74 25.23 -2.49
C HIS A 392 8.83 24.55 -1.65
N LEU A 393 9.92 25.29 -1.44
CA LEU A 393 11.08 24.94 -0.62
C LEU A 393 10.73 24.31 0.74
N SER A 394 9.66 24.81 1.37
CA SER A 394 9.15 24.35 2.67
C SER A 394 8.78 22.87 2.72
N TYR A 395 8.54 22.21 1.58
CA TYR A 395 8.36 20.76 1.53
C TYR A 395 9.62 19.99 1.89
N TYR A 396 10.79 20.42 1.41
CA TYR A 396 12.05 19.75 1.75
C TYR A 396 12.42 20.02 3.22
N GLU A 397 12.05 21.19 3.72
CA GLU A 397 12.16 21.55 5.14
C GLU A 397 11.26 20.63 6.00
N GLU A 398 10.00 20.40 5.58
CA GLU A 398 9.11 19.42 6.21
C GLU A 398 9.60 17.97 6.08
N LEU A 399 10.13 17.58 4.92
CA LEU A 399 10.67 16.24 4.65
C LEU A 399 11.93 15.95 5.51
N TRP A 400 12.77 16.96 5.71
CA TRP A 400 13.90 16.94 6.63
C TRP A 400 13.45 16.88 8.09
N SER A 401 12.46 17.68 8.49
CA SER A 401 11.87 17.62 9.84
C SER A 401 11.28 16.24 10.15
N LYS A 402 10.61 15.63 9.17
CA LYS A 402 10.16 14.23 9.23
C LYS A 402 11.37 13.31 9.35
N GLY A 403 12.33 13.34 8.44
CA GLY A 403 13.56 12.52 8.53
C GLY A 403 14.27 12.60 9.89
N ARG A 404 14.39 13.81 10.46
CA ARG A 404 14.94 14.06 11.81
C ARG A 404 14.11 13.40 12.91
N MET A 405 12.77 13.46 12.83
CA MET A 405 11.86 12.80 13.79
C MET A 405 11.88 11.27 13.64
N LEU A 406 12.10 10.77 12.43
CA LEU A 406 12.13 9.36 12.08
C LEU A 406 13.47 8.67 12.37
N GLY A 407 14.56 9.43 12.54
CA GLY A 407 15.93 8.93 12.48
C GLY A 407 16.35 8.47 11.07
N ASP A 408 15.60 8.86 10.02
CA ASP A 408 15.87 8.45 8.64
C ASP A 408 16.93 9.36 8.01
N ASP A 409 18.16 8.94 8.22
CA ASP A 409 19.38 9.52 7.65
C ASP A 409 19.37 9.56 6.11
N GLY A 410 18.69 8.63 5.44
CA GLY A 410 18.55 8.61 3.99
C GLY A 410 17.60 9.72 3.51
N LEU A 411 16.42 9.79 4.13
CA LEU A 411 15.39 10.79 3.83
C LEU A 411 15.87 12.22 4.09
N MET A 412 16.61 12.45 5.20
CA MET A 412 17.26 13.74 5.47
C MET A 412 18.26 14.12 4.37
N SER A 413 19.06 13.17 3.88
CA SER A 413 20.02 13.42 2.80
C SER A 413 19.31 13.80 1.49
N ILE A 414 18.24 13.07 1.15
CA ILE A 414 17.42 13.32 -0.06
C ILE A 414 16.73 14.68 0.02
N ALA A 415 16.17 15.05 1.17
CA ALA A 415 15.51 16.33 1.37
C ALA A 415 16.46 17.51 1.13
N PHE A 416 17.65 17.47 1.74
CA PHE A 416 18.63 18.54 1.64
C PHE A 416 19.21 18.70 0.23
N GLU A 417 19.52 17.58 -0.45
CA GLU A 417 20.01 17.56 -1.84
C GLU A 417 19.00 18.19 -2.81
N ASN A 418 17.72 17.79 -2.72
CA ASN A 418 16.69 18.31 -3.62
C ASN A 418 16.29 19.76 -3.31
N TYR A 419 16.41 20.24 -2.07
CA TYR A 419 16.25 21.67 -1.73
C TYR A 419 17.28 22.54 -2.47
N VAL A 420 18.57 22.15 -2.44
CA VAL A 420 19.65 22.89 -3.11
C VAL A 420 19.45 22.88 -4.62
N HIS A 421 19.14 21.73 -5.22
CA HIS A 421 18.84 21.65 -6.65
C HIS A 421 17.59 22.47 -7.03
N THR A 422 16.56 22.52 -6.17
CA THR A 422 15.36 23.34 -6.38
C THR A 422 15.67 24.82 -6.33
N LEU A 423 16.46 25.31 -5.36
CA LEU A 423 16.90 26.71 -5.31
C LEU A 423 17.59 27.12 -6.63
N ALA A 424 18.54 26.30 -7.11
CA ALA A 424 19.29 26.59 -8.33
C ALA A 424 18.41 26.50 -9.60
N ARG A 425 17.52 25.51 -9.69
CA ARG A 425 16.57 25.34 -10.81
C ARG A 425 15.55 26.49 -10.89
N ASP A 426 15.15 27.02 -9.74
CA ASP A 426 14.13 28.08 -9.64
C ASP A 426 14.70 29.50 -9.78
N GLY A 427 16.02 29.65 -10.00
CA GLY A 427 16.68 30.96 -10.05
C GLY A 427 16.66 31.73 -8.73
N LYS A 428 16.62 31.03 -7.59
CA LYS A 428 16.61 31.62 -6.25
C LYS A 428 18.05 31.79 -5.76
N MET A 429 18.30 32.84 -4.98
CA MET A 429 19.62 33.09 -4.40
C MET A 429 19.99 31.98 -3.41
N ILE A 430 21.18 31.40 -3.59
CA ILE A 430 21.78 30.43 -2.67
C ILE A 430 22.87 31.16 -1.89
N GLU A 431 22.54 31.51 -0.64
CA GLU A 431 23.46 32.12 0.31
C GLU A 431 24.24 31.04 1.08
N LEU A 432 25.56 31.12 1.08
CA LEU A 432 26.48 30.19 1.72
C LEU A 432 27.45 30.91 2.66
N GLN A 433 27.83 30.24 3.74
CA GLN A 433 28.97 30.58 4.57
C GLN A 433 30.06 29.54 4.34
N VAL A 434 31.15 29.95 3.68
CA VAL A 434 32.20 29.06 3.17
C VAL A 434 33.48 29.23 4.00
N ARG A 435 34.12 28.12 4.35
CA ARG A 435 35.47 28.06 4.92
C ARG A 435 36.37 27.18 4.06
N ALA A 436 37.67 27.45 4.07
CA ALA A 436 38.65 26.49 3.55
C ALA A 436 38.57 25.17 4.33
N TYR A 437 38.76 24.04 3.64
CA TYR A 437 38.88 22.74 4.28
C TYR A 437 40.25 22.60 4.94
N ASP A 438 40.26 22.63 6.27
CA ASP A 438 41.44 22.31 7.07
C ASP A 438 41.78 20.80 6.97
N ARG A 439 43.00 20.50 6.50
CA ARG A 439 43.60 19.16 6.44
C ARG A 439 44.07 18.68 7.83
N VAL A 440 44.09 19.59 8.81
CA VAL A 440 44.38 19.35 10.24
C VAL A 440 43.06 19.47 11.03
N LYS A 441 43.12 19.43 12.37
CA LYS A 441 41.97 19.65 13.25
C LYS A 441 42.10 20.96 14.03
N ALA A 442 41.94 22.09 13.34
CA ALA A 442 41.66 23.38 13.97
C ALA A 442 40.44 23.31 14.89
N ARG A 443 40.39 24.26 15.85
CA ARG A 443 39.32 24.40 16.85
C ARG A 443 38.37 25.57 16.56
N GLU A 444 38.79 26.48 15.68
CA GLU A 444 38.08 27.70 15.31
C GLU A 444 38.15 27.85 13.78
N HIS A 445 37.10 28.42 13.20
CA HIS A 445 36.96 28.56 11.75
C HIS A 445 36.43 29.95 11.40
N THR A 446 37.11 30.62 10.47
CA THR A 446 36.63 31.86 9.84
C THR A 446 35.82 31.50 8.60
N TYR A 447 34.67 32.14 8.44
CA TYR A 447 33.75 31.94 7.33
C TYR A 447 33.70 33.20 6.45
N VAL A 448 33.45 33.01 5.15
CA VAL A 448 33.26 34.05 4.15
C VAL A 448 31.92 33.83 3.46
N ALA A 449 31.12 34.87 3.32
CA ALA A 449 29.87 34.81 2.58
C ALA A 449 30.13 34.56 1.07
N LEU A 450 29.36 33.66 0.47
CA LEU A 450 29.24 33.46 -0.96
C LEU A 450 27.75 33.42 -1.31
N GLU A 451 27.37 34.17 -2.32
CA GLU A 451 26.01 34.18 -2.88
C GLU A 451 26.09 33.76 -4.34
N PHE A 452 25.19 32.90 -4.80
CA PHE A 452 25.02 32.62 -6.23
C PHE A 452 23.56 32.40 -6.62
N GLU A 453 23.23 32.82 -7.84
CA GLU A 453 21.90 32.73 -8.45
C GLU A 453 22.09 32.09 -9.84
N ALA A 454 21.51 30.90 -10.04
CA ALA A 454 21.61 30.18 -11.31
C ALA A 454 20.47 30.60 -12.24
N LYS A 455 20.77 31.38 -13.28
CA LYS A 455 19.78 31.89 -14.25
C LYS A 455 19.43 30.85 -15.31
N SER A 456 20.24 29.81 -15.40
CA SER A 456 20.10 28.68 -16.31
C SER A 456 20.60 27.41 -15.64
N CYS A 457 19.76 26.37 -15.65
CA CYS A 457 19.96 25.12 -14.90
C CYS A 457 19.69 23.91 -15.80
N ARG A 458 20.52 22.87 -15.71
CA ARG A 458 20.39 21.63 -16.48
C ARG A 458 20.35 20.39 -15.61
N ASN A 459 19.46 19.48 -16.00
CA ASN A 459 19.46 18.10 -15.55
C ASN A 459 19.61 17.15 -16.75
N ASP A 460 20.83 16.66 -16.97
CA ASP A 460 21.15 15.60 -17.92
C ASP A 460 22.34 14.76 -17.42
N GLY A 461 22.46 13.51 -17.90
CA GLY A 461 23.47 12.56 -17.44
C GLY A 461 22.89 11.44 -16.58
N LYS A 462 22.70 10.25 -17.17
CA LYS A 462 22.15 9.05 -16.51
C LYS A 462 23.22 8.07 -16.04
N ASN A 463 24.47 8.25 -16.49
CA ASN A 463 25.65 7.43 -16.21
C ASN A 463 26.92 8.27 -16.37
N ALA A 464 28.05 7.80 -15.84
CA ALA A 464 29.29 8.59 -15.79
C ALA A 464 29.80 9.10 -17.15
N ALA A 465 29.54 8.40 -18.26
CA ALA A 465 29.96 8.85 -19.60
C ALA A 465 29.05 9.97 -20.15
N GLU A 466 27.75 9.94 -19.87
CA GLU A 466 26.87 11.08 -20.15
C GLU A 466 27.18 12.27 -19.22
N CYS A 467 27.50 11.99 -17.95
CA CYS A 467 27.88 13.01 -16.97
C CYS A 467 29.22 13.71 -17.35
N ASP A 468 30.19 12.98 -17.94
CA ASP A 468 31.38 13.55 -18.59
C ASP A 468 31.03 14.55 -19.71
N GLU A 469 30.16 14.15 -20.64
CA GLU A 469 29.77 14.98 -21.78
C GLU A 469 28.93 16.20 -21.36
N ALA A 470 28.12 16.07 -20.31
CA ALA A 470 27.36 17.18 -19.74
C ALA A 470 28.28 18.24 -19.12
N MET A 471 29.29 17.85 -18.33
CA MET A 471 30.24 18.82 -17.76
C MET A 471 31.09 19.53 -18.82
N LYS A 472 31.50 18.85 -19.91
CA LYS A 472 32.20 19.49 -21.04
C LYS A 472 31.33 20.52 -21.76
N ARG A 473 30.03 20.25 -21.87
CA ARG A 473 29.05 21.23 -22.41
C ARG A 473 28.89 22.41 -21.46
N LEU A 474 28.73 22.17 -20.16
CA LEU A 474 28.68 23.21 -19.13
C LEU A 474 29.90 24.13 -19.15
N ALA A 475 31.10 23.58 -19.37
CA ALA A 475 32.35 24.34 -19.49
C ALA A 475 32.39 25.28 -20.71
N SER A 476 31.57 25.04 -21.73
CA SER A 476 31.54 25.78 -23.00
C SER A 476 30.23 26.53 -23.28
N SER A 477 29.19 26.31 -22.47
CA SER A 477 27.87 26.95 -22.60
C SER A 477 27.68 28.14 -21.67
N SER A 478 26.55 28.84 -21.84
CA SER A 478 26.05 29.85 -20.91
C SER A 478 25.34 29.26 -19.67
N ASP A 479 25.24 27.93 -19.54
CA ASP A 479 24.48 27.30 -18.44
C ASP A 479 25.17 27.56 -17.08
N ASP A 480 24.46 28.05 -16.07
CA ASP A 480 25.05 28.44 -14.76
C ASP A 480 25.21 27.26 -13.80
N TYR A 481 24.26 26.31 -13.83
CA TYR A 481 24.18 25.17 -12.91
C TYR A 481 23.85 23.86 -13.64
N TRP A 482 24.42 22.76 -13.14
CA TRP A 482 24.15 21.41 -13.62
C TRP A 482 24.12 20.41 -12.47
N TYR A 483 23.25 19.41 -12.58
CA TYR A 483 23.19 18.23 -11.72
C TYR A 483 22.72 17.02 -12.53
N PRO A 484 23.14 15.78 -12.23
CA PRO A 484 22.86 14.64 -13.09
C PRO A 484 21.43 14.11 -12.92
N SER A 485 20.89 13.44 -13.95
CA SER A 485 19.55 12.84 -13.90
C SER A 485 19.45 11.57 -13.05
N ARG A 486 20.59 11.04 -12.59
CA ARG A 486 20.74 9.93 -11.65
C ARG A 486 22.01 10.17 -10.84
N ARG A 487 22.16 9.59 -9.65
CA ARG A 487 23.44 9.59 -8.90
C ARG A 487 24.49 8.74 -9.65
N CYS A 488 25.08 9.32 -10.69
CA CYS A 488 26.08 8.72 -11.58
C CYS A 488 27.52 8.84 -11.04
N LEU A 489 27.75 9.76 -10.10
CA LEU A 489 29.05 10.09 -9.50
C LEU A 489 28.98 9.83 -7.98
N GLN A 490 30.15 9.59 -7.36
CA GLN A 490 30.27 9.35 -5.91
C GLN A 490 30.80 10.56 -5.11
N THR A 491 31.17 11.65 -5.79
CA THR A 491 31.94 12.77 -5.21
C THR A 491 31.50 14.13 -5.76
N ILE A 492 30.54 14.19 -6.69
CA ILE A 492 30.02 15.46 -7.24
C ILE A 492 28.54 15.25 -7.56
N ASP A 493 27.66 15.93 -6.84
CA ASP A 493 26.21 15.90 -7.11
C ASP A 493 25.77 17.09 -7.97
N SER A 494 26.55 18.17 -8.01
CA SER A 494 26.27 19.31 -8.90
C SER A 494 27.52 20.12 -9.25
N VAL A 495 27.40 20.95 -10.28
CA VAL A 495 28.43 21.89 -10.70
C VAL A 495 27.80 23.26 -10.92
N ALA A 496 28.41 24.31 -10.37
CA ALA A 496 27.92 25.69 -10.42
C ALA A 496 29.01 26.66 -10.90
N LYS A 497 28.63 27.67 -11.68
CA LYS A 497 29.48 28.84 -11.98
C LYS A 497 29.31 29.87 -10.85
N LEU A 498 30.41 30.24 -10.20
CA LEU A 498 30.45 31.04 -8.98
C LEU A 498 31.21 32.36 -9.19
N ASN A 499 30.80 33.39 -8.44
CA ASN A 499 31.46 34.69 -8.38
C ASN A 499 32.01 34.90 -6.95
N MET A 500 33.26 34.46 -6.72
CA MET A 500 33.89 34.52 -5.39
C MET A 500 34.85 35.72 -5.29
N GLY A 501 34.57 36.67 -4.40
CA GLY A 501 35.55 37.67 -3.95
C GLY A 501 36.20 38.52 -5.07
N GLY A 502 35.47 38.80 -6.15
CA GLY A 502 35.98 39.52 -7.33
C GLY A 502 36.62 38.64 -8.40
N GLN A 503 36.76 37.33 -8.16
CA GLN A 503 37.05 36.34 -9.20
C GLN A 503 35.73 35.88 -9.84
N SER A 504 35.49 36.28 -11.08
CA SER A 504 34.39 35.76 -11.91
C SER A 504 34.80 34.47 -12.63
N ASN A 505 33.81 33.66 -12.98
CA ASN A 505 33.97 32.41 -13.74
C ASN A 505 34.74 31.27 -13.04
N VAL A 506 34.75 31.24 -11.70
CA VAL A 506 35.27 30.10 -10.93
C VAL A 506 34.20 29.01 -10.87
N VAL A 507 34.57 27.75 -11.06
CA VAL A 507 33.60 26.63 -11.06
C VAL A 507 33.61 25.89 -9.74
N GLY A 508 32.47 25.85 -9.05
CA GLY A 508 32.25 24.99 -7.89
C GLY A 508 31.86 23.58 -8.33
N LEU A 509 32.68 22.60 -7.98
CA LEU A 509 32.35 21.17 -8.04
C LEU A 509 31.79 20.80 -6.66
N ILE A 510 30.48 20.54 -6.58
CA ILE A 510 29.74 20.51 -5.32
C ILE A 510 29.34 19.08 -4.96
N GLN A 511 29.74 18.64 -3.77
CA GLN A 511 29.17 17.50 -3.07
C GLN A 511 28.18 18.03 -2.03
N ILE A 512 26.94 17.56 -2.08
CA ILE A 512 25.90 17.88 -1.09
C ILE A 512 25.83 16.69 -0.11
N THR A 513 25.78 16.96 1.19
CA THR A 513 25.65 15.89 2.19
C THR A 513 25.12 16.44 3.51
N LYS A 514 24.31 15.64 4.23
CA LYS A 514 23.94 15.96 5.61
C LYS A 514 25.03 15.65 6.64
N SER A 515 26.03 14.86 6.25
CA SER A 515 26.98 14.23 7.17
C SER A 515 28.20 15.13 7.42
N ASP A 516 28.80 15.00 8.60
CA ASP A 516 30.13 15.54 8.91
C ASP A 516 31.27 14.66 8.34
N TYR A 517 30.97 13.74 7.43
CA TYR A 517 31.93 12.86 6.77
C TYR A 517 31.59 12.64 5.28
N HIS A 518 32.62 12.57 4.42
CA HIS A 518 32.50 12.10 3.03
C HIS A 518 33.80 11.46 2.54
N LYS A 519 33.70 10.36 1.79
CA LYS A 519 34.84 9.70 1.15
C LYS A 519 35.04 10.19 -0.27
N ILE A 520 36.16 10.88 -0.51
CA ILE A 520 36.42 11.64 -1.74
C ILE A 520 37.26 10.84 -2.75
N ASP A 521 36.79 10.69 -3.98
CA ASP A 521 37.65 10.24 -5.09
C ASP A 521 38.42 11.43 -5.67
N SER A 522 39.66 11.62 -5.20
CA SER A 522 40.54 12.69 -5.67
C SER A 522 40.91 12.57 -7.16
N LYS A 523 40.89 11.37 -7.75
CA LYS A 523 41.18 11.16 -9.18
C LYS A 523 39.99 11.53 -10.05
N ALA A 524 38.78 11.21 -9.59
CA ALA A 524 37.56 11.71 -10.21
C ALA A 524 37.50 13.25 -10.12
N LEU A 525 37.79 13.82 -8.94
CA LEU A 525 37.81 15.28 -8.76
C LEU A 525 38.80 15.99 -9.70
N ASP A 526 40.07 15.55 -9.74
CA ASP A 526 41.09 16.13 -10.64
C ASP A 526 40.70 15.99 -12.12
N LYS A 527 40.06 14.88 -12.51
CA LYS A 527 39.52 14.66 -13.86
C LYS A 527 38.44 15.68 -14.21
N TYR A 528 37.44 15.88 -13.34
CA TYR A 528 36.33 16.80 -13.59
C TYR A 528 36.76 18.27 -13.54
N ALA A 529 37.66 18.65 -12.63
CA ALA A 529 38.28 19.98 -12.62
C ALA A 529 39.07 20.25 -13.92
N GLY A 530 39.68 19.22 -14.51
CA GLY A 530 40.36 19.30 -15.81
C GLY A 530 39.47 19.72 -16.99
N PHE A 531 38.14 19.73 -16.86
CA PHE A 531 37.22 20.26 -17.88
C PHE A 531 37.04 21.79 -17.82
N PHE A 532 37.48 22.46 -16.74
CA PHE A 532 37.21 23.88 -16.49
C PHE A 532 38.52 24.69 -16.38
N PRO A 533 39.13 25.12 -17.51
CA PRO A 533 40.48 25.71 -17.53
C PRO A 533 40.61 27.06 -16.80
N ASN A 534 39.50 27.75 -16.52
CA ASN A 534 39.48 28.99 -15.75
C ASN A 534 39.64 28.76 -14.23
N GLY A 535 39.60 27.51 -13.78
CA GLY A 535 39.78 27.11 -12.38
C GLY A 535 38.51 26.53 -11.76
N SER A 536 38.68 25.46 -10.98
CA SER A 536 37.63 24.87 -10.16
C SER A 536 37.99 24.89 -8.68
N ARG A 537 36.97 24.80 -7.83
CA ARG A 537 37.07 24.54 -6.39
C ARG A 537 36.13 23.40 -6.02
N TYR A 538 36.51 22.57 -5.07
CA TYR A 538 35.65 21.53 -4.52
C TYR A 538 34.97 22.05 -3.27
N ILE A 539 33.64 22.04 -3.25
CA ILE A 539 32.85 22.56 -2.13
C ILE A 539 32.00 21.43 -1.59
N VAL A 540 32.21 21.04 -0.33
CA VAL A 540 31.21 20.23 0.36
C VAL A 540 30.17 21.14 0.98
N LEU A 541 28.93 21.04 0.52
CA LEU A 541 27.78 21.76 1.04
C LEU A 541 27.05 20.92 2.08
N VAL A 542 26.93 21.44 3.30
CA VAL A 542 26.29 20.80 4.45
C VAL A 542 25.16 21.66 5.05
N PRO A 543 24.26 21.11 5.88
CA PRO A 543 23.00 21.79 6.22
C PRO A 543 23.14 22.92 7.23
N ASN A 544 24.19 22.92 8.05
CA ASN A 544 24.36 23.90 9.13
C ASN A 544 25.83 24.03 9.56
N LYS A 545 26.09 25.06 10.37
CA LYS A 545 27.41 25.37 10.91
C LYS A 545 28.01 24.24 11.76
N GLU A 546 27.21 23.54 12.57
CA GLU A 546 27.73 22.48 13.45
C GLU A 546 28.30 21.30 12.65
N THR A 547 27.56 20.87 11.61
CA THR A 547 28.05 19.88 10.64
C THR A 547 29.29 20.40 9.93
N CYS A 548 29.29 21.67 9.53
CA CYS A 548 30.41 22.30 8.82
C CYS A 548 31.69 22.40 9.65
N ASP A 549 31.61 22.72 10.95
CA ASP A 549 32.79 22.75 11.83
C ASP A 549 33.36 21.33 12.06
N LYS A 550 32.47 20.34 12.23
CA LYS A 550 32.85 18.92 12.41
C LYS A 550 33.39 18.27 11.12
N PHE A 551 32.94 18.72 9.96
CA PHE A 551 33.13 18.05 8.67
C PHE A 551 34.57 17.59 8.36
N ARG A 552 34.76 16.31 7.97
CA ARG A 552 36.04 15.74 7.52
C ARG A 552 35.91 14.85 6.28
N LEU A 553 36.93 14.89 5.41
CA LEU A 553 37.07 14.02 4.24
C LEU A 553 37.78 12.71 4.61
N ASP A 554 37.56 11.66 3.84
CA ASP A 554 38.38 10.46 3.80
C ASP A 554 39.00 10.27 2.42
N PRO A 555 40.34 10.35 2.27
CA PRO A 555 41.33 10.59 3.33
C PRO A 555 41.33 12.03 3.83
N ALA A 556 41.70 12.25 5.11
CA ALA A 556 41.65 13.58 5.76
C ALA A 556 42.58 14.65 5.13
N SER A 557 43.58 14.23 4.34
CA SER A 557 44.31 15.11 3.43
C SER A 557 44.28 14.48 2.03
N PRO A 558 43.30 14.82 1.18
CA PRO A 558 43.17 14.26 -0.16
C PRO A 558 44.33 14.67 -1.09
N ASP A 559 44.80 13.74 -1.91
CA ASP A 559 45.85 13.98 -2.91
C ASP A 559 45.21 14.55 -4.19
N THR A 560 44.97 15.85 -4.16
CA THR A 560 44.38 16.67 -5.22
C THR A 560 44.94 18.08 -5.14
N LYS A 561 45.03 18.74 -6.30
CA LYS A 561 45.45 20.15 -6.42
C LYS A 561 44.26 21.12 -6.45
N VAL A 562 43.03 20.60 -6.52
CA VAL A 562 41.82 21.42 -6.46
C VAL A 562 41.69 22.03 -5.05
N PRO A 563 41.46 23.35 -4.90
CA PRO A 563 41.15 23.96 -3.62
C PRO A 563 39.93 23.29 -2.99
N LEU A 564 40.03 22.93 -1.71
CA LEU A 564 38.99 22.23 -0.96
C LEU A 564 38.35 23.20 0.03
N ASP A 565 37.02 23.29 0.01
CA ASP A 565 36.21 24.13 0.89
C ASP A 565 35.06 23.32 1.52
N VAL A 566 34.54 23.83 2.65
CA VAL A 566 33.28 23.37 3.25
C VAL A 566 32.38 24.58 3.40
N ALA A 567 31.12 24.44 3.00
CA ALA A 567 30.11 25.48 3.07
C ALA A 567 28.88 24.98 3.84
N TYR A 568 28.21 25.86 4.56
CA TYR A 568 26.82 25.65 4.94
C TYR A 568 25.91 26.74 4.36
N ILE A 569 24.68 26.38 4.05
CA ILE A 569 23.66 27.28 3.50
C ILE A 569 22.97 28.07 4.62
N THR A 570 22.73 29.37 4.43
CA THR A 570 22.08 30.22 5.45
C THR A 570 20.56 30.31 5.31
N THR A 571 20.00 30.03 4.13
CA THR A 571 18.55 30.06 3.90
C THR A 571 17.79 28.85 4.48
N TRP A 572 18.51 27.79 4.88
CA TRP A 572 17.94 26.54 5.42
C TRP A 572 17.78 26.63 6.95
N CYS A 573 16.58 26.95 7.41
CA CYS A 573 16.29 27.23 8.83
C CYS A 573 15.55 26.07 9.53
N LEU A 574 16.32 25.08 10.04
CA LEU A 574 15.79 23.83 10.62
C LEU A 574 16.56 23.30 11.84
#